data_AF-A0AA35T2L3-F1
#
_entry.id   AF-A0AA35T2L3-F1
#
_cell.length_a   1.000
_cell.length_b   1.000
_cell.length_c   1.000
_cell.angle_alpha   90.00
_cell.angle_beta   90.00
_cell.angle_gamma   90.00
#
_symmetry.space_group_name_H-M   'P 1'
#
loop_
_entity.id
_entity.type
_entity.pdbx_description
1 polymer ?
#
loop_
_entity_poly.entity_id
_entity_poly.type
_entity_poly.pdbx_seq_one_letter_code
_entity_poly.pdbx_strand_id
1 'polypeptide(L)'
;MDKIDLWNFEKVLVCDVTNGNRFETYAIAGERGSGVISVQGAAARLSAKGNCLIIMSFEVSDTPIDPQMILVDENNRFVEYLEGAKHVQQVH
;
A
#
# COMPACT_ATOMS: atom_id res chain seq x y z
N MET A 1 5.04 -4.44 5.72
CA MET A 1 4.75 -5.84 5.31
C MET A 1 4.15 -6.57 6.50
N ASP A 2 4.94 -6.98 7.50
CA ASP A 2 4.45 -7.74 8.67
C ASP A 2 3.20 -7.18 9.37
N LYS A 3 3.09 -5.85 9.50
CA LYS A 3 1.96 -5.21 10.19
C LYS A 3 0.61 -5.40 9.50
N ILE A 4 0.60 -5.70 8.21
CA ILE A 4 -0.60 -5.87 7.38
C ILE A 4 -0.62 -7.22 6.67
N ASP A 5 0.21 -8.16 7.13
CA ASP A 5 0.36 -9.50 6.54
C ASP A 5 0.66 -9.52 5.02
N LEU A 6 1.35 -8.49 4.50
CA LEU A 6 1.76 -8.46 3.09
C LEU A 6 2.98 -9.36 2.88
N TRP A 7 2.89 -10.33 2.00
CA TRP A 7 3.94 -11.32 1.73
C TRP A 7 4.94 -10.87 0.68
N ASN A 8 6.15 -11.44 0.76
CA ASN A 8 7.15 -11.24 -0.28
C ASN A 8 6.68 -11.88 -1.60
N PHE A 9 6.79 -11.15 -2.69
CA PHE A 9 6.26 -11.47 -4.03
C PHE A 9 4.73 -11.48 -4.16
N GLU A 10 3.99 -10.98 -3.16
CA GLU A 10 2.54 -10.85 -3.28
C GLU A 10 2.15 -9.77 -4.29
N LYS A 11 1.10 -10.03 -5.08
CA LYS A 11 0.55 -9.06 -6.03
C LYS A 11 -0.03 -7.87 -5.28
N VAL A 12 0.34 -6.67 -5.71
CA VAL A 12 -0.17 -5.41 -5.19
C VAL A 12 -0.70 -4.52 -6.29
N LEU A 13 -1.76 -3.78 -5.99
CA LEU A 13 -2.19 -2.60 -6.72
C LEU A 13 -1.59 -1.36 -6.05
N VAL A 14 -0.84 -0.59 -6.81
CA VAL A 14 -0.26 0.68 -6.36
C VAL A 14 -1.02 1.83 -7.00
N CYS A 15 -1.46 2.77 -6.16
CA CYS A 15 -2.08 4.02 -6.58
C CYS A 15 -1.16 5.17 -6.19
N ASP A 16 -0.66 5.89 -7.18
CA ASP A 16 0.10 7.11 -6.95
C ASP A 16 -0.89 8.27 -6.80
N VAL A 17 -1.07 8.75 -5.57
CA VAL A 17 -2.03 9.80 -5.25
C VAL A 17 -1.57 11.15 -5.79
N THR A 18 -0.27 11.32 -5.99
CA THR A 18 0.31 12.57 -6.47
C THR A 18 0.04 12.79 -7.95
N ASN A 19 0.15 11.75 -8.79
CA ASN A 19 -0.02 11.87 -10.24
C ASN A 19 -1.26 11.13 -10.81
N GLY A 20 -1.96 10.34 -10.01
CA GLY A 20 -3.17 9.61 -10.39
C GLY A 20 -2.93 8.26 -11.09
N ASN A 21 -1.69 7.85 -11.33
CA ASN A 21 -1.39 6.58 -11.97
C ASN A 21 -1.78 5.39 -11.07
N ARG A 22 -2.25 4.32 -11.71
CA ARG A 22 -2.61 3.06 -11.06
C ARG A 22 -1.93 1.92 -11.80
N PHE A 23 -1.25 1.05 -11.09
CA PHE A 23 -0.55 -0.07 -11.71
C PHE A 23 -0.46 -1.26 -10.76
N GLU A 24 -0.44 -2.46 -11.35
CA GLU A 24 -0.25 -3.71 -10.62
C GLU A 24 1.20 -4.17 -10.70
N THR A 25 1.72 -4.68 -9.61
CA THR A 25 3.05 -5.28 -9.53
C THR A 25 3.10 -6.28 -8.37
N TYR A 26 4.29 -6.61 -7.86
CA TYR A 26 4.47 -7.44 -6.68
C TYR A 26 5.38 -6.77 -5.66
N ALA A 27 5.18 -7.07 -4.38
CA ALA A 27 5.98 -6.52 -3.29
C ALA A 27 7.32 -7.29 -3.15
N ILE A 28 8.39 -6.57 -2.83
CA ILE A 28 9.67 -7.17 -2.41
C ILE A 28 10.04 -6.57 -1.07
N ALA A 29 10.42 -7.41 -0.11
CA ALA A 29 10.84 -6.95 1.22
C ALA A 29 12.10 -6.09 1.14
N GLY A 30 11.99 -4.86 1.64
CA GLY A 30 13.13 -3.97 1.89
C GLY A 30 13.79 -4.25 3.24
N GLU A 31 14.87 -3.53 3.52
CA GLU A 31 15.55 -3.61 4.82
C GLU A 31 14.60 -3.20 5.95
N ARG A 32 14.50 -4.06 6.99
CA ARG A 32 13.60 -3.84 8.12
C ARG A 32 13.93 -2.52 8.83
N GLY A 33 12.91 -1.69 9.03
CA GLY A 33 13.07 -0.41 9.73
C GLY A 33 13.75 0.68 8.90
N SER A 34 14.00 0.48 7.61
CA SER A 34 14.51 1.55 6.74
C SER A 34 13.45 2.59 6.36
N GLY A 35 12.18 2.18 6.28
CA GLY A 35 11.11 2.98 5.67
C GLY A 35 11.21 3.04 4.14
N VAL A 36 12.01 2.16 3.52
CA VAL A 36 12.20 2.19 2.06
C VAL A 36 10.91 1.80 1.33
N ILE A 37 10.53 2.63 0.36
CA ILE A 37 9.57 2.31 -0.70
C ILE A 37 10.26 2.66 -2.02
N SER A 38 10.39 1.66 -2.89
CA SER A 38 11.09 1.82 -4.17
C SER A 38 10.27 1.21 -5.30
N VAL A 39 9.89 2.06 -6.25
CA VAL A 39 9.24 1.63 -7.50
C VAL A 39 10.34 1.43 -8.54
N GLN A 40 10.49 0.20 -9.01
CA GLN A 40 11.60 -0.21 -9.88
C GLN A 40 11.12 -0.62 -11.28
N GLY A 41 12.08 -0.77 -12.20
CA GLY A 41 11.82 -1.31 -13.54
C GLY A 41 10.82 -0.48 -14.35
N ALA A 42 9.91 -1.15 -15.05
CA ALA A 42 8.92 -0.49 -15.88
C ALA A 42 7.96 0.42 -15.08
N ALA A 43 7.67 0.06 -13.82
CA ALA A 43 6.80 0.84 -12.95
C ALA A 43 7.40 2.19 -12.54
N ALA A 44 8.74 2.35 -12.59
CA ALA A 44 9.40 3.62 -12.32
C ALA A 44 9.04 4.72 -13.34
N ARG A 45 8.42 4.38 -14.47
CA ARG A 45 7.85 5.35 -15.42
C ARG A 45 6.51 5.92 -14.97
N LEU A 46 5.87 5.29 -13.98
CA LEU A 46 4.52 5.63 -13.50
C LEU A 46 4.53 6.35 -12.16
N SER A 47 5.69 6.47 -11.50
CA SER A 47 5.84 7.13 -10.21
C SER A 47 7.23 7.76 -10.08
N ALA A 48 7.37 8.76 -9.20
CA ALA A 48 8.61 9.44 -8.95
C ALA A 48 8.94 9.46 -7.45
N LYS A 49 10.23 9.63 -7.12
CA LYS A 49 10.66 9.82 -5.73
C LYS A 49 9.93 11.00 -5.11
N GLY A 50 9.33 10.80 -3.94
CA GLY A 50 8.57 11.81 -3.21
C GLY A 50 7.07 11.80 -3.49
N ASN A 51 6.60 11.01 -4.46
CA ASN A 51 5.16 10.80 -4.64
C ASN A 51 4.57 10.01 -3.47
N CYS A 52 3.32 10.34 -3.12
CA CYS A 52 2.56 9.63 -2.12
C CYS A 52 1.86 8.44 -2.76
N LEU A 53 2.04 7.25 -2.19
CA LEU A 53 1.49 6.00 -2.72
C LEU A 53 0.51 5.36 -1.73
N ILE A 54 -0.56 4.78 -2.26
CA ILE A 54 -1.40 3.80 -1.57
C ILE A 54 -1.09 2.43 -2.17
N ILE A 55 -0.74 1.45 -1.34
CA ILE A 55 -0.40 0.09 -1.74
C ILE A 55 -1.45 -0.85 -1.15
N MET A 56 -2.09 -1.65 -2.00
CA MET A 56 -3.12 -2.60 -1.60
C MET A 56 -2.78 -3.98 -2.11
N SER A 57 -3.03 -5.01 -1.30
CA SER A 57 -3.19 -6.37 -1.78
C SER A 57 -4.62 -6.84 -1.56
N PHE A 58 -4.98 -7.94 -2.22
CA PHE A 58 -6.34 -8.47 -2.22
C PHE A 58 -6.25 -9.99 -2.08
N GLU A 59 -7.19 -10.55 -1.34
CA GLU A 59 -7.41 -11.98 -1.30
C GLU A 59 -8.81 -12.32 -1.79
N VAL A 60 -8.93 -13.51 -2.38
CA VAL A 60 -10.22 -14.09 -2.72
C VAL A 60 -10.68 -14.90 -1.52
N SER A 61 -11.88 -14.61 -1.02
CA SER A 61 -12.45 -15.28 0.14
C SER A 61 -13.93 -15.53 -0.07
N ASP A 62 -14.41 -16.63 0.50
CA ASP A 62 -15.84 -16.98 0.53
C ASP A 62 -16.60 -16.18 1.60
N THR A 63 -15.90 -15.47 2.47
CA THR A 63 -16.49 -14.65 3.54
C THR A 63 -15.88 -13.24 3.58
N PRO A 64 -16.63 -12.22 4.03
CA PRO A 64 -16.08 -10.89 4.22
C PRO A 64 -14.90 -10.90 5.17
N ILE A 65 -13.84 -10.16 4.81
CA ILE A 65 -12.65 -9.97 5.63
C ILE A 65 -12.61 -8.52 6.10
N ASP A 66 -12.27 -8.34 7.37
CA ASP A 66 -11.91 -7.02 7.90
C ASP A 66 -10.48 -6.67 7.42
N PRO A 67 -10.31 -5.66 6.56
CA PRO A 67 -9.01 -5.36 5.97
C PRO A 67 -8.03 -4.84 7.03
N GLN A 68 -6.79 -5.28 6.94
CA GLN A 68 -5.69 -4.70 7.71
C GLN A 68 -5.15 -3.48 7.00
N MET A 69 -5.23 -2.32 7.66
CA MET A 69 -4.75 -1.05 7.10
C MET A 69 -3.92 -0.30 8.12
N ILE A 70 -2.88 0.36 7.64
CA ILE A 70 -2.01 1.20 8.45
C ILE A 70 -1.83 2.56 7.80
N LEU A 71 -1.72 3.57 8.63
CA LEU A 71 -1.22 4.88 8.23
C LEU A 71 0.27 4.97 8.55
N VAL A 72 1.02 5.64 7.69
CA VAL A 72 2.44 5.95 7.90
C VAL A 72 2.69 7.45 7.78
N ASP A 73 3.76 7.92 8.41
CA ASP A 73 4.23 9.31 8.35
C ASP A 73 5.05 9.58 7.06
N GLU A 74 5.56 10.81 6.92
CA GLU A 74 6.39 11.22 5.78
C GLU A 74 7.72 10.47 5.65
N ASN A 75 8.15 9.76 6.70
CA ASN A 75 9.33 8.90 6.74
C ASN A 75 8.98 7.41 6.62
N ASN A 76 7.75 7.10 6.19
CA ASN A 76 7.17 5.76 6.08
C ASN A 76 7.21 4.97 7.40
N ARG A 77 7.10 5.65 8.54
CA ARG A 77 6.99 5.05 9.87
C ARG A 77 5.55 4.86 10.23
N PHE A 78 5.26 3.70 10.83
CA PHE A 78 3.92 3.37 11.31
C PHE A 78 3.41 4.44 12.30
N VAL A 79 2.21 4.94 12.03
CA VAL A 79 1.49 5.87 12.90
C VAL A 79 0.42 5.11 13.67
N GLU A 80 -0.55 4.53 12.96
CA GLU A 80 -1.68 3.82 13.56
C GLU A 80 -2.27 2.77 12.62
N TYR A 81 -3.05 1.85 13.20
CA TYR A 81 -3.95 0.99 12.44
C TYR A 81 -5.21 1.78 12.10
N LEU A 82 -5.66 1.68 10.86
CA LEU A 82 -6.91 2.28 10.43
C LEU A 82 -8.03 1.26 10.60
N GLU A 83 -9.07 1.61 11.35
CA GLU A 83 -10.25 0.76 11.45
C GLU A 83 -10.97 0.75 10.09
N GLY A 84 -11.00 -0.40 9.44
CA GLY A 84 -11.55 -0.56 8.10
C GLY A 84 -12.97 -0.08 7.97
N ALA A 85 -13.21 0.88 7.07
CA ALA A 85 -14.45 1.25 6.37
C ALA A 85 -15.81 1.16 7.12
N LYS A 86 -15.85 1.01 8.44
CA LYS A 86 -17.08 1.07 9.25
C LYS A 86 -17.65 2.48 9.26
N HIS A 87 -16.89 3.45 8.76
CA HIS A 87 -17.25 4.86 8.57
C HIS A 87 -16.92 5.36 7.17
N VAL A 88 -17.27 4.62 6.11
CA VAL A 88 -17.46 5.30 4.80
C VAL A 88 -18.75 6.11 4.91
N GLN A 89 -18.66 7.30 5.49
CA GLN A 89 -19.66 8.34 5.22
C GLN A 89 -19.60 8.59 3.71
N GLN A 90 -20.74 8.41 3.05
CA GLN A 90 -20.92 8.72 1.65
C GLN A 90 -20.50 10.18 1.41
N VAL A 91 -19.33 10.37 0.82
CA VAL A 91 -18.94 11.67 0.29
C VAL A 91 -19.72 11.83 -1.03
N HIS A 92 -20.61 12.82 -1.06
CA HIS A 92 -21.38 13.23 -2.23
C HIS A 92 -20.48 13.82 -3.31
#